data_AF-A0A8T3TL84-F1
#
_entry.id   AF-A0A8T3TL84-F1
#
_cell.length_a   1.000
_cell.length_b   1.000
_cell.length_c   1.000
_cell.angle_alpha   90.00
_cell.angle_beta   90.00
_cell.angle_gamma   90.00
#
_symmetry.space_group_name_H-M   'P 1'
#
loop_
_entity.id
_entity.type
_entity.pdbx_description
1 polymer ?
#
loop_
_entity_poly.entity_id
_entity_poly.type
_entity_poly.pdbx_seq_one_letter_code
_entity_poly.pdbx_strand_id
1 'polypeptide(L)'
;MIAGLNDLRPHVVHFPGHAGDAALLFDNGSIEAPQGQDVPYNLLSRATGATDVPLVLVVLNGCDTLAGAEVLLESTAVMVATASSISDLAASVFAAKFYAAIAAAQTIGAAVDQGSISVDLAGLDEGWKLDVLTRSDVDITERVLVQVPSGD
;
A
#
# COMPACT_ATOMS: atom_id res chain seq x y z
N MET A 1 -10.79 8.53 8.44
CA MET A 1 -9.35 8.41 8.12
C MET A 1 -8.46 9.05 9.18
N ILE A 2 -8.42 10.39 9.30
CA ILE A 2 -7.46 11.10 10.19
C ILE A 2 -7.53 10.62 11.66
N ALA A 3 -8.72 10.46 12.22
CA ALA A 3 -8.88 9.93 13.58
C ALA A 3 -8.19 8.56 13.74
N GLY A 4 -8.36 7.65 12.77
CA GLY A 4 -7.69 6.34 12.78
C GLY A 4 -6.17 6.43 12.68
N LEU A 5 -5.62 7.41 11.92
CA LEU A 5 -4.18 7.64 11.89
C LEU A 5 -3.66 8.11 13.26
N ASN A 6 -4.42 8.97 13.95
CA ASN A 6 -4.05 9.47 15.28
C ASN A 6 -4.17 8.39 16.37
N ASP A 7 -5.24 7.60 16.32
CA ASP A 7 -5.54 6.60 17.35
C ASP A 7 -4.62 5.39 17.25
N LEU A 8 -4.35 4.92 16.03
CA LEU A 8 -3.57 3.71 15.79
C LEU A 8 -2.08 3.97 15.55
N ARG A 9 -1.73 5.18 15.09
CA ARG A 9 -0.36 5.57 14.67
C ARG A 9 0.29 4.46 13.82
N PRO A 10 -0.35 4.05 12.71
CA PRO A 10 0.08 2.88 11.97
C PRO A 10 1.41 3.15 11.25
N HIS A 11 2.26 2.12 11.16
CA HIS A 11 3.42 2.14 10.27
C HIS A 11 3.03 1.82 8.82
N VAL A 12 1.94 1.05 8.63
CA VAL A 12 1.46 0.59 7.33
C VAL A 12 -0.01 0.95 7.14
N VAL A 13 -0.35 1.50 5.98
CA VAL A 13 -1.74 1.68 5.53
C VAL A 13 -1.95 0.91 4.23
N HIS A 14 -3.01 0.13 4.15
CA HIS A 14 -3.41 -0.60 2.94
C HIS A 14 -4.73 -0.03 2.46
N PHE A 15 -4.78 0.39 1.21
CA PHE A 15 -6.02 0.66 0.50
C PHE A 15 -6.29 -0.45 -0.54
N PRO A 16 -7.18 -1.41 -0.23
CA PRO A 16 -7.67 -2.37 -1.20
C PRO A 16 -8.97 -1.85 -1.81
N GLY A 17 -9.00 -1.58 -3.11
CA GLY A 17 -10.26 -1.18 -3.75
C GLY A 17 -10.11 -0.42 -5.05
N HIS A 18 -11.22 0.18 -5.48
CA HIS A 18 -11.25 0.95 -6.70
C HIS A 18 -10.37 2.20 -6.59
N ALA A 19 -9.48 2.31 -7.56
CA ALA A 19 -8.56 3.40 -7.73
C ALA A 19 -8.49 3.76 -9.22
N GLY A 20 -7.92 4.92 -9.49
CA GLY A 20 -7.46 5.30 -10.81
C GLY A 20 -6.38 6.37 -10.69
N ASP A 21 -6.05 7.02 -11.80
CA ASP A 21 -4.91 7.93 -11.90
C ASP A 21 -4.96 9.15 -10.96
N ALA A 22 -6.15 9.60 -10.56
CA ALA A 22 -6.33 10.86 -9.83
C ALA A 22 -6.85 10.71 -8.39
N ALA A 23 -7.55 9.60 -8.08
CA ALA A 23 -8.24 9.44 -6.81
C ALA A 23 -8.43 7.97 -6.43
N LEU A 24 -8.65 7.76 -5.14
CA LEU A 24 -9.15 6.53 -4.56
C LEU A 24 -10.64 6.66 -4.30
N LEU A 25 -11.42 5.60 -4.52
CA LEU A 25 -12.84 5.59 -4.23
C LEU A 25 -13.10 5.14 -2.79
N PHE A 26 -13.53 6.04 -1.92
CA PHE A 26 -13.93 5.74 -0.56
C PHE A 26 -15.45 5.53 -0.46
N ASP A 27 -15.88 4.83 0.59
CA ASP A 27 -17.27 4.86 1.01
C ASP A 27 -17.60 6.19 1.71
N ASN A 28 -18.80 6.73 1.47
CA ASN A 28 -19.26 7.98 2.10
C ASN A 28 -19.63 7.83 3.60
N GLY A 29 -19.51 6.63 4.17
CA GLY A 29 -19.79 6.30 5.56
C GLY A 29 -21.29 6.16 5.87
N SER A 30 -22.17 6.23 4.87
CA SER A 30 -23.62 6.22 5.05
C SER A 30 -24.20 4.83 4.82
N ILE A 31 -24.80 4.25 5.86
CA ILE A 31 -25.54 2.99 5.74
C ILE A 31 -26.89 3.24 5.04
N GLU A 32 -27.52 4.40 5.25
CA GLU A 32 -28.84 4.71 4.70
C GLU A 32 -28.80 5.10 3.22
N ALA A 33 -27.69 5.70 2.77
CA ALA A 33 -27.48 6.15 1.40
C ALA A 33 -26.02 5.89 0.98
N PRO A 34 -25.64 4.61 0.79
CA PRO A 34 -24.26 4.25 0.45
C PRO A 34 -23.89 4.83 -0.91
N GLN A 35 -22.74 5.50 -0.96
CA GLN A 35 -22.21 6.08 -2.19
C GLN A 35 -20.68 6.07 -2.17
N GLY A 36 -20.09 5.88 -3.34
CA GLY A 36 -18.67 6.13 -3.55
C GLY A 36 -18.35 7.63 -3.53
N GLN A 37 -17.22 7.98 -2.93
CA GLN A 37 -16.67 9.32 -2.87
C GLN A 37 -15.21 9.27 -3.34
N ASP A 38 -14.90 9.98 -4.42
CA ASP A 38 -13.52 10.14 -4.86
C ASP A 38 -12.75 10.99 -3.83
N VAL A 39 -11.62 10.44 -3.38
CA VAL A 39 -10.65 11.13 -2.53
C VAL A 39 -9.36 11.32 -3.34
N PRO A 40 -9.05 12.56 -3.76
CA PRO A 40 -7.86 12.84 -4.55
C PRO A 40 -6.55 12.53 -3.83
N TYR A 41 -5.52 12.09 -4.56
CA TYR A 41 -4.22 11.77 -3.98
C TYR A 41 -3.54 12.94 -3.27
N ASN A 42 -3.72 14.17 -3.75
CA ASN A 42 -3.18 15.37 -3.08
C ASN A 42 -3.81 15.60 -1.70
N LEU A 43 -5.09 15.26 -1.53
CA LEU A 43 -5.79 15.35 -0.25
C LEU A 43 -5.32 14.24 0.68
N LEU A 44 -5.12 13.03 0.16
CA LEU A 44 -4.54 11.92 0.91
C LEU A 44 -3.13 12.26 1.40
N SER A 45 -2.27 12.78 0.53
CA SER A 45 -0.89 13.18 0.87
C SER A 45 -0.86 14.26 1.97
N ARG A 46 -1.75 15.25 1.89
CA ARG A 46 -1.92 16.23 2.96
C ARG A 46 -2.42 15.63 4.26
N ALA A 47 -3.32 14.66 4.20
CA ALA A 47 -3.87 14.01 5.40
C ALA A 47 -2.84 13.11 6.09
N THR A 48 -2.06 12.34 5.31
CA THR A 48 -0.99 11.48 5.83
C THR A 48 0.22 12.28 6.30
N GLY A 49 0.50 13.43 5.70
CA GLY A 49 1.54 14.36 6.16
C GLY A 49 1.14 15.23 7.36
N ALA A 50 -0.13 15.24 7.75
CA ALA A 50 -0.64 16.03 8.87
C ALA A 50 -0.63 15.27 10.21
N THR A 51 0.23 14.25 10.36
CA THR A 51 0.36 13.44 11.58
C THR A 51 1.78 13.52 12.13
N ASP A 52 1.91 13.48 13.46
CA ASP A 52 3.23 13.53 14.13
C ASP A 52 4.06 12.26 13.90
N VAL A 53 3.38 11.14 13.62
CA VAL A 53 4.01 9.87 13.27
C VAL A 53 3.80 9.63 11.78
N PRO A 54 4.87 9.67 10.96
CA PRO A 54 4.76 9.45 9.52
C PRO A 54 4.54 7.97 9.20
N LEU A 55 3.81 7.72 8.11
CA LEU A 55 3.66 6.38 7.57
C LEU A 55 4.99 5.89 6.99
N VAL A 56 5.29 4.61 7.22
CA VAL A 56 6.47 3.96 6.62
C VAL A 56 6.13 3.40 5.25
N LEU A 57 4.96 2.73 5.16
CA LEU A 57 4.52 2.06 3.94
C LEU A 57 3.04 2.34 3.69
N VAL A 58 2.71 2.69 2.45
CA VAL A 58 1.33 2.68 1.95
C VAL A 58 1.23 1.69 0.80
N VAL A 59 0.20 0.84 0.82
CA VAL A 59 -0.09 -0.14 -0.23
C VAL A 59 -1.36 0.29 -0.96
N LEU A 60 -1.23 0.77 -2.19
CA LEU A 60 -2.34 1.09 -3.10
C LEU A 60 -2.63 -0.13 -3.97
N ASN A 61 -3.45 -1.05 -3.44
CA ASN A 61 -3.80 -2.29 -4.09
C ASN A 61 -5.13 -2.13 -4.85
N GLY A 62 -5.08 -1.34 -5.91
CA GLY A 62 -6.21 -1.00 -6.79
C GLY A 62 -5.70 -0.70 -8.19
N CYS A 63 -6.55 -0.45 -9.18
CA CYS A 63 -6.09 -0.20 -10.56
C CYS A 63 -5.38 1.15 -10.73
N ASP A 64 -4.33 1.20 -11.55
CA ASP A 64 -3.71 2.42 -12.09
C ASP A 64 -3.29 3.44 -11.01
N THR A 65 -2.48 3.00 -10.05
CA THR A 65 -2.15 3.79 -8.85
C THR A 65 -0.76 4.45 -8.88
N LEU A 66 0.05 4.21 -9.91
CA LEU A 66 1.41 4.80 -10.03
C LEU A 66 1.41 6.34 -9.94
N ALA A 67 0.52 7.00 -10.69
CA ALA A 67 0.43 8.46 -10.68
C ALA A 67 0.09 9.01 -9.28
N GLY A 68 -0.77 8.30 -8.54
CA GLY A 68 -1.08 8.63 -7.15
C GLY A 68 0.06 8.37 -6.18
N ALA A 69 0.85 7.32 -6.42
CA ALA A 69 2.00 6.97 -5.61
C ALA A 69 3.08 8.06 -5.64
N GLU A 70 3.34 8.67 -6.81
CA GLU A 70 4.26 9.79 -6.93
C GLU A 70 3.85 11.00 -6.07
N VAL A 71 2.55 11.31 -6.04
CA VAL A 71 2.01 12.41 -5.22
C VAL A 71 2.12 12.10 -3.71
N LEU A 72 2.00 10.83 -3.33
CA LEU A 72 2.02 10.40 -1.93
C LEU A 72 3.43 10.24 -1.36
N LEU A 73 4.45 10.04 -2.21
CA LEU A 73 5.85 9.95 -1.80
C LEU A 73 6.37 11.19 -1.06
N GLU A 74 5.75 12.36 -1.25
CA GLU A 74 6.09 13.56 -0.48
C GLU A 74 5.82 13.39 1.03
N SER A 75 4.90 12.51 1.41
CA SER A 75 4.42 12.34 2.79
C SER A 75 4.68 10.94 3.37
N THR A 76 5.14 9.98 2.56
CA THR A 76 5.34 8.58 2.95
C THR A 76 6.69 8.06 2.45
N ALA A 77 7.34 7.17 3.20
CA ALA A 77 8.67 6.65 2.84
C ALA A 77 8.66 5.63 1.69
N VAL A 78 7.65 4.75 1.65
CA VAL A 78 7.52 3.68 0.65
C VAL A 78 6.07 3.55 0.20
N MET A 79 5.87 3.41 -1.11
CA MET A 79 4.59 3.18 -1.75
C MET A 79 4.66 1.86 -2.53
N VAL A 80 3.74 0.93 -2.27
CA VAL A 80 3.44 -0.16 -3.21
C VAL A 80 2.26 0.29 -4.06
N ALA A 81 2.41 0.20 -5.37
CA ALA A 81 1.43 0.65 -6.34
C ALA A 81 1.28 -0.38 -7.46
N THR A 82 0.34 -0.12 -8.35
CA THR A 82 0.00 -0.94 -9.51
C THR A 82 0.21 -0.12 -10.78
N ALA A 83 0.99 -0.67 -11.71
CA ALA A 83 1.29 -0.05 -12.99
C ALA A 83 0.14 -0.11 -13.99
N SER A 84 -0.83 -0.98 -13.76
CA SER A 84 -2.01 -1.14 -14.59
C SER A 84 -3.15 -1.75 -13.77
N SER A 85 -4.34 -1.86 -14.37
CA SER A 85 -5.43 -2.69 -13.87
C SER A 85 -4.95 -4.09 -13.43
N ILE A 86 -5.27 -4.46 -12.20
CA ILE A 86 -4.95 -5.76 -11.60
C ILE A 86 -6.28 -6.45 -11.23
N SER A 87 -6.35 -7.76 -11.37
CA SER A 87 -7.54 -8.51 -10.97
C SER A 87 -7.65 -8.60 -9.43
N ASP A 88 -8.87 -8.65 -8.91
CA ASP A 88 -9.12 -8.82 -7.46
C ASP A 88 -8.42 -10.08 -6.90
N LEU A 89 -8.36 -11.14 -7.70
CA LEU A 89 -7.69 -12.38 -7.31
C LEU A 89 -6.18 -12.18 -7.21
N ALA A 90 -5.55 -11.53 -8.19
CA ALA A 90 -4.11 -11.23 -8.13
C ALA A 90 -3.79 -10.27 -6.98
N ALA A 91 -4.58 -9.20 -6.80
CA ALA A 91 -4.45 -8.26 -5.69
C ALA A 91 -4.53 -8.96 -4.33
N SER A 92 -5.44 -9.92 -4.19
CA SER A 92 -5.61 -10.72 -2.97
C SER A 92 -4.43 -11.69 -2.73
N VAL A 93 -3.99 -12.41 -3.77
CA VAL A 93 -2.83 -13.32 -3.69
C VAL A 93 -1.56 -12.55 -3.34
N PHE A 94 -1.33 -11.42 -4.00
CA PHE A 94 -0.24 -10.50 -3.70
C PHE A 94 -0.28 -10.09 -2.24
N ALA A 95 -1.39 -9.51 -1.78
CA ALA A 95 -1.52 -9.02 -0.40
C ALA A 95 -1.25 -10.13 0.63
N ALA A 96 -1.86 -11.30 0.45
CA ALA A 96 -1.69 -12.41 1.38
C ALA A 96 -0.21 -12.81 1.54
N LYS A 97 0.53 -12.87 0.42
CA LYS A 97 1.93 -13.28 0.41
C LYS A 97 2.89 -12.17 0.81
N PHE A 98 2.61 -10.94 0.40
CA PHE A 98 3.32 -9.74 0.84
C PHE A 98 3.29 -9.62 2.37
N TYR A 99 2.12 -9.64 2.99
CA TYR A 99 2.01 -9.52 4.45
C TYR A 99 2.58 -10.73 5.20
N ALA A 100 2.51 -11.94 4.62
CA ALA A 100 3.17 -13.11 5.20
C ALA A 100 4.69 -12.94 5.23
N ALA A 101 5.29 -12.39 4.16
CA ALA A 101 6.73 -12.11 4.11
C ALA A 101 7.13 -11.00 5.10
N ILE A 102 6.35 -9.92 5.19
CA ILE A 102 6.56 -8.87 6.21
C ILE A 102 6.50 -9.46 7.63
N ALA A 103 5.51 -10.31 7.92
CA ALA A 103 5.38 -10.99 9.21
C ALA A 103 6.55 -11.93 9.50
N ALA A 104 7.17 -12.51 8.46
CA ALA A 104 8.39 -13.30 8.53
C ALA A 104 9.68 -12.45 8.60
N ALA A 105 9.56 -11.16 8.95
CA ALA A 105 10.66 -10.21 9.08
C ALA A 105 11.52 -10.07 7.81
N GLN A 106 10.92 -10.28 6.64
CA GLN A 106 11.56 -9.97 5.37
C GLN A 106 11.60 -8.45 5.15
N THR A 107 12.53 -8.01 4.31
CA THR A 107 12.60 -6.62 3.88
C THR A 107 11.40 -6.29 3.00
N ILE A 108 11.05 -5.01 2.89
CA ILE A 108 9.92 -4.58 2.05
C ILE A 108 10.14 -5.03 0.60
N GLY A 109 11.35 -4.87 0.06
CA GLY A 109 11.68 -5.32 -1.29
C GLY A 109 11.45 -6.82 -1.48
N ALA A 110 12.00 -7.65 -0.58
CA ALA A 110 11.81 -9.09 -0.64
C ALA A 110 10.34 -9.51 -0.47
N ALA A 111 9.56 -8.76 0.32
CA ALA A 111 8.14 -9.02 0.50
C ALA A 111 7.33 -8.72 -0.78
N VAL A 112 7.66 -7.64 -1.49
CA VAL A 112 7.03 -7.33 -2.79
C VAL A 112 7.35 -8.41 -3.81
N ASP A 113 8.63 -8.79 -3.95
CA ASP A 113 9.05 -9.85 -4.87
C ASP A 113 8.32 -11.17 -4.58
N GLN A 114 8.23 -11.57 -3.31
CA GLN A 114 7.50 -12.79 -2.91
C GLN A 114 6.00 -12.69 -3.23
N GLY A 115 5.40 -11.52 -3.07
CA GLY A 115 4.03 -11.25 -3.45
C GLY A 115 3.82 -11.41 -4.95
N SER A 116 4.62 -10.73 -5.76
CA SER A 116 4.55 -10.75 -7.22
C SER A 116 4.78 -12.15 -7.80
N ILE A 117 5.82 -12.85 -7.33
CA ILE A 117 6.10 -14.23 -7.74
C ILE A 117 4.92 -15.16 -7.40
N SER A 118 4.24 -14.92 -6.27
CA SER A 118 3.09 -15.74 -5.88
C SER A 118 1.88 -15.53 -6.78
N VAL A 119 1.69 -14.32 -7.31
CA VAL A 119 0.65 -14.03 -8.32
C VAL A 119 0.92 -14.83 -9.59
N ASP A 120 2.16 -14.82 -10.07
CA ASP A 120 2.54 -15.56 -11.28
C ASP A 120 2.49 -17.07 -11.07
N LEU A 121 2.92 -17.56 -9.89
CA LEU A 121 2.80 -18.97 -9.52
C LEU A 121 1.36 -19.47 -9.47
N ALA A 122 0.40 -18.57 -9.19
CA ALA A 122 -1.02 -18.88 -9.24
C ALA A 122 -1.59 -18.93 -10.68
N GLY A 123 -0.76 -18.68 -11.70
CA GLY A 123 -1.14 -18.72 -13.12
C GLY A 123 -1.93 -17.48 -13.57
N LEU A 124 -1.75 -16.35 -12.88
CA LEU A 124 -2.44 -15.10 -13.20
C LEU A 124 -1.62 -14.21 -14.16
N ASP A 125 -0.30 -14.37 -14.17
CA ASP A 125 0.64 -13.58 -15.00
C ASP A 125 0.49 -12.05 -14.82
N GLU A 126 0.15 -11.63 -13.61
CA GLU A 126 -0.07 -10.21 -13.22
C GLU A 126 0.96 -9.70 -12.21
N GLY A 127 1.93 -10.51 -11.77
CA GLY A 127 2.91 -10.14 -10.74
C GLY A 127 3.77 -8.95 -11.13
N TRP A 128 4.03 -8.78 -12.43
CA TRP A 128 4.76 -7.64 -12.99
C TRP A 128 4.03 -6.29 -12.85
N LYS A 129 2.71 -6.30 -12.56
CA LYS A 129 1.92 -5.07 -12.43
C LYS A 129 2.17 -4.37 -11.09
N LEU A 130 2.77 -5.04 -10.11
CA LEU A 130 3.07 -4.47 -8.80
C LEU A 130 4.42 -3.77 -8.86
N ASP A 131 4.45 -2.53 -8.41
CA ASP A 131 5.63 -1.69 -8.42
C ASP A 131 5.83 -1.00 -7.06
N VAL A 132 7.06 -0.54 -6.81
CA VAL A 132 7.44 0.13 -5.57
C VAL A 132 8.07 1.47 -5.87
N LEU A 133 7.50 2.51 -5.29
CA LEU A 133 8.10 3.83 -5.29
C LEU A 133 8.64 4.13 -3.91
N THR A 134 9.83 4.70 -3.84
CA THR A 134 10.50 5.01 -2.58
C THR A 134 10.98 6.44 -2.57
N ARG A 135 11.03 7.03 -1.38
CA ARG A 135 11.72 8.29 -1.18
C ARG A 135 13.22 8.06 -1.38
N SER A 136 13.93 9.05 -1.92
CA SER A 136 15.32 8.92 -2.35
C SER A 136 16.33 8.51 -1.26
N ASP A 137 15.99 8.73 0.02
CA ASP A 137 16.78 8.36 1.20
C ASP A 137 16.41 6.99 1.79
N VAL A 138 15.54 6.22 1.14
CA VAL A 138 15.01 4.95 1.64
C VAL A 138 15.36 3.80 0.70
N ASP A 139 16.10 2.83 1.24
CA ASP A 139 16.41 1.56 0.55
C ASP A 139 15.49 0.44 1.04
N ILE A 140 14.55 0.00 0.19
CA ILE A 140 13.60 -1.08 0.53
C ILE A 140 14.25 -2.46 0.68
N THR A 141 15.47 -2.64 0.19
CA THR A 141 16.21 -3.90 0.32
C THR A 141 16.79 -4.09 1.72
N GLU A 142 16.86 -3.02 2.52
CA GLU A 142 17.34 -3.04 3.91
C GLU A 142 16.22 -2.77 4.94
N ARG A 143 15.04 -2.30 4.49
CA ARG A 143 13.95 -1.92 5.39
C ARG A 143 13.11 -3.12 5.82
N VAL A 144 13.18 -3.43 7.12
CA VAL A 144 12.36 -4.45 7.80
C VAL A 144 11.35 -3.76 8.71
N LEU A 145 10.09 -4.24 8.71
CA LEU A 145 9.01 -3.67 9.54
C LEU A 145 8.71 -4.46 10.82
N VAL A 146 9.14 -5.72 10.88
CA VAL A 146 8.89 -6.61 12.03
C VAL A 146 10.21 -7.00 12.66
N GLN A 147 10.34 -6.74 13.95
CA GLN A 147 11.48 -7.21 14.74
C GLN A 147 11.21 -8.63 15.23
N VAL A 148 12.13 -9.55 14.94
CA VAL A 148 12.12 -10.88 15.56
C VAL A 148 12.63 -10.71 16.99
N PRO A 149 11.87 -11.12 18.03
CA PRO A 149 12.36 -11.07 19.40
C PRO A 149 13.65 -11.89 19.49
N SER A 150 14.72 -11.29 20.01
CA SER A 150 15.88 -12.04 20.48
C SER A 150 15.38 -13.00 21.57
N GLY A 151 15.55 -14.31 21.37
CA GLY A 151 15.24 -15.27 22.42
C GLY A 151 16.22 -15.10 23.57
N ASP A 152 15.78 -14.45 24.65
CA ASP A 152 16.41 -14.49 25.98
C ASP A 152 15.67 -15.50 26.88
#